data_AF-I4VI48-F1
#
_entry.id   AF-I4VI48-F1
#
_cell.length_a   1.000
_cell.length_b   1.000
_cell.length_c   1.000
_cell.angle_alpha   90.00
_cell.angle_beta   90.00
_cell.angle_gamma   90.00
#
_symmetry.space_group_name_H-M   'P 1'
#
loop_
_entity.id
_entity.type
_entity.pdbx_description
1 polymer ?
#
loop_
_entity_poly.entity_id
_entity_poly.type
_entity_poly.pdbx_seq_one_letter_code
_entity_poly.pdbx_strand_id
1 'polypeptide(L)'
;MAEARSRIREISAGDLMGMLESGVVLVDVREPDEYAQGHLPGAVNLPRGVLEFRIHAHPAMAGAADDAPARASRRLVLYCLTGGRSALAAASLQRLGFTGVHSLAGGFDLWRNANLPVSME
;
A
#
# COMPACT_ATOMS: atom_id res chain seq x y z
N MET A 1 11.86 13.29 -6.82
CA MET A 1 10.96 12.20 -7.30
C MET A 1 11.73 11.00 -7.86
N ALA A 2 12.83 11.19 -8.61
CA ALA A 2 13.63 10.09 -9.17
C ALA A 2 14.33 9.20 -8.13
N GLU A 3 14.91 9.77 -7.06
CA GLU A 3 15.62 8.99 -6.04
C GLU A 3 14.72 8.09 -5.19
N ALA A 4 13.47 8.49 -4.96
CA ALA A 4 12.51 7.67 -4.23
C ALA A 4 12.20 6.40 -5.03
N ARG A 5 11.89 6.53 -6.33
CA ARG A 5 11.56 5.39 -7.21
C ARG A 5 12.69 4.39 -7.34
N SER A 6 13.96 4.82 -7.30
CA SER A 6 15.11 3.90 -7.41
C SER A 6 15.24 2.90 -6.25
N ARG A 7 14.62 3.17 -5.09
CA ARG A 7 14.67 2.29 -3.91
C ARG A 7 13.37 1.53 -3.67
N ILE A 8 12.29 1.95 -4.32
CA ILE A 8 10.96 1.37 -4.15
C ILE A 8 10.76 0.29 -5.20
N ARG A 9 10.25 -0.86 -4.78
CA ARG A 9 9.78 -1.90 -5.69
C ARG A 9 8.39 -1.52 -6.18
N GLU A 10 8.31 -0.93 -7.37
CA GLU A 10 7.05 -0.77 -8.07
C GLU A 10 6.60 -2.13 -8.62
N ILE A 11 5.32 -2.48 -8.45
CA ILE A 11 4.72 -3.73 -8.93
C ILE A 11 3.54 -3.43 -9.84
N SER A 12 3.23 -4.34 -10.77
CA SER A 12 2.06 -4.20 -11.64
C SER A 12 0.78 -4.68 -10.94
N ALA A 13 -0.38 -4.37 -11.54
CA ALA A 13 -1.67 -4.90 -11.07
C ALA A 13 -1.72 -6.44 -11.14
N GLY A 14 -1.06 -7.04 -12.13
CA GLY A 14 -0.97 -8.51 -12.27
C GLY A 14 -0.15 -9.14 -11.14
N ASP A 15 1.01 -8.55 -10.81
CA ASP A 15 1.82 -8.99 -9.66
C ASP A 15 1.04 -8.88 -8.35
N LEU A 16 0.30 -7.78 -8.19
CA LEU A 16 -0.52 -7.55 -7.00
C LEU A 16 -1.57 -8.66 -6.82
N MET A 17 -2.24 -9.09 -7.88
CA MET A 17 -3.22 -10.18 -7.78
C MET A 17 -2.60 -11.47 -7.22
N GLY A 18 -1.40 -11.85 -7.67
CA GLY A 18 -0.69 -13.01 -7.10
C GLY A 18 -0.25 -12.79 -5.65
N MET A 19 0.06 -11.56 -5.26
CA MET A 19 0.40 -11.21 -3.88
C MET A 19 -0.82 -11.23 -2.94
N LEU A 20 -2.02 -10.93 -3.45
CA LEU A 20 -3.27 -11.00 -2.68
C LEU A 20 -3.54 -12.43 -2.19
N GLU A 21 -3.29 -13.44 -3.02
CA GLU A 21 -3.42 -14.85 -2.62
C GLU A 21 -2.42 -15.25 -1.53
N SER A 22 -1.28 -14.55 -1.44
CA SER A 22 -0.24 -14.78 -0.43
C SER A 22 -0.45 -14.01 0.88
N GLY A 23 -1.56 -13.27 1.03
CA GLY A 23 -1.88 -12.52 2.26
C GLY A 23 -1.12 -11.21 2.44
N VAL A 24 -0.94 -10.44 1.35
CA VAL A 24 -0.35 -9.09 1.39
C VAL A 24 -1.30 -8.07 2.05
N VAL A 25 -0.73 -7.05 2.70
CA VAL A 25 -1.51 -5.92 3.20
C VAL A 25 -1.57 -4.82 2.14
N LEU A 26 -2.79 -4.51 1.69
CA LEU A 26 -3.07 -3.40 0.78
C LEU A 26 -3.31 -2.10 1.57
N VAL A 27 -2.63 -1.03 1.19
CA VAL A 27 -2.76 0.28 1.84
C VAL A 27 -3.07 1.36 0.81
N ASP A 28 -4.22 1.98 0.96
CA ASP A 28 -4.62 3.14 0.18
C ASP A 28 -4.15 4.42 0.86
N VAL A 29 -3.24 5.17 0.23
CA VAL A 29 -2.72 6.43 0.78
C VAL A 29 -3.45 7.67 0.29
N ARG A 30 -4.60 7.50 -0.36
CA ARG A 30 -5.50 8.59 -0.77
C ARG A 30 -6.30 9.12 0.42
N GLU A 31 -6.98 10.24 0.19
CA GLU A 31 -7.91 10.80 1.16
C GLU A 31 -9.13 9.87 1.36
N PRO A 32 -9.78 9.89 2.54
CA PRO A 32 -10.91 9.01 2.83
C PRO A 32 -12.07 9.15 1.83
N ASP A 33 -12.35 10.37 1.36
CA ASP A 33 -13.38 10.62 0.34
C ASP A 33 -13.07 9.93 -1.00
N GLU A 34 -11.79 9.84 -1.40
CA GLU A 34 -11.39 9.12 -2.61
C GLU A 34 -11.54 7.60 -2.42
N TYR A 35 -11.32 7.10 -1.20
CA TYR A 35 -11.42 5.69 -0.85
C TYR A 35 -12.89 5.23 -0.81
N ALA A 36 -13.78 6.03 -0.21
CA ALA A 36 -15.22 5.73 -0.15
C ALA A 36 -15.86 5.64 -1.55
N GLN A 37 -15.38 6.47 -2.50
CA GLN A 37 -15.83 6.43 -3.90
C GLN A 37 -15.38 5.17 -4.67
N GLY A 38 -14.46 4.39 -4.11
CA GLY A 38 -13.98 3.15 -4.70
C GLY A 38 -12.51 2.90 -4.40
N HIS A 39 -12.19 1.69 -3.98
CA HIS A 39 -10.85 1.25 -3.57
C HIS A 39 -10.61 -0.23 -3.93
N LEU A 40 -9.38 -0.70 -3.73
CA LEU A 40 -9.06 -2.11 -3.97
C LEU A 40 -9.67 -3.00 -2.86
N PRO A 41 -10.27 -4.15 -3.17
CA PRO A 41 -10.89 -5.02 -2.17
C PRO A 41 -9.92 -5.40 -1.05
N GLY A 42 -10.33 -5.19 0.21
CA GLY A 42 -9.50 -5.48 1.38
C GLY A 42 -8.36 -4.49 1.63
N ALA A 43 -8.29 -3.38 0.88
CA ALA A 43 -7.36 -2.30 1.17
C ALA A 43 -7.75 -1.55 2.42
N VAL A 44 -6.76 -1.08 3.19
CA VAL A 44 -6.99 -0.20 4.34
C VAL A 44 -6.67 1.24 3.96
N ASN A 45 -7.52 2.19 4.33
CA ASN A 45 -7.26 3.61 4.09
C ASN A 45 -6.31 4.18 5.16
N LEU A 46 -5.11 4.55 4.75
CA LEU A 46 -4.11 5.26 5.56
C LEU A 46 -3.58 6.45 4.75
N PRO A 47 -4.25 7.61 4.80
CA PRO A 47 -3.86 8.79 4.05
C PRO A 47 -2.40 9.14 4.27
N ARG A 48 -1.72 9.60 3.21
CA ARG A 48 -0.28 9.88 3.25
C ARG A 48 0.13 10.74 4.45
N GLY A 49 -0.66 11.75 4.81
CA GLY A 49 -0.33 12.68 5.91
C GLY A 49 -0.27 12.06 7.30
N VAL A 50 -0.92 10.91 7.51
CA VAL A 50 -0.97 10.22 8.82
C VAL A 50 -0.28 8.86 8.81
N LEU A 51 0.27 8.46 7.66
CA LEU A 51 0.81 7.12 7.45
C LEU A 51 1.91 6.78 8.47
N GLU A 52 2.93 7.62 8.61
CA GLU A 52 4.06 7.34 9.51
C GLU A 52 3.64 7.20 10.97
N PHE A 53 2.59 7.91 11.38
CA PHE A 53 2.07 7.87 12.75
C PHE A 53 1.12 6.69 12.98
N ARG A 54 0.27 6.38 12.00
CA ARG A 54 -0.78 5.37 12.16
C ARG A 54 -0.34 3.97 11.76
N ILE A 55 0.67 3.82 10.91
CA ILE A 55 1.08 2.50 10.40
C ILE A 55 1.45 1.53 11.54
N HIS A 56 2.15 2.00 12.58
CA HIS A 56 2.52 1.16 13.73
C HIS A 56 1.34 0.78 14.63
N ALA A 57 0.31 1.62 14.68
CA ALA A 57 -0.89 1.40 15.49
C ALA A 57 -2.02 0.69 14.72
N HIS A 58 -1.90 0.54 13.39
CA HIS A 58 -2.97 0.01 12.58
C HIS A 58 -3.13 -1.51 12.78
N PRO A 59 -4.36 -2.03 12.96
CA PRO A 59 -4.59 -3.46 13.15
C PRO A 59 -4.12 -4.31 11.96
N ALA A 60 -4.14 -3.77 10.73
CA ALA A 60 -3.56 -4.46 9.56
C ALA A 60 -2.05 -4.75 9.70
N MET A 61 -1.36 -4.02 10.58
CA MET A 61 0.05 -4.18 10.93
C MET A 61 0.25 -4.92 12.24
N ALA A 62 -0.81 -5.12 13.02
CA ALA A 62 -0.83 -6.02 14.18
C ALA A 62 -0.91 -7.45 13.65
N GLY A 63 0.24 -8.07 13.41
CA GLY A 63 0.30 -9.51 13.18
C GLY A 63 -0.07 -10.29 14.43
N ALA A 64 -0.35 -11.58 14.28
CA ALA A 64 -0.58 -12.53 15.38
C ALA A 64 0.61 -12.70 16.36
N ALA A 65 1.75 -12.05 16.10
CA ALA A 65 2.90 -12.02 16.98
C ALA A 65 3.29 -10.56 17.22
N ASP A 66 3.39 -10.19 18.48
CA ASP A 66 3.86 -8.89 19.00
C ASP A 66 5.37 -8.64 18.69
N ASP A 67 5.99 -9.52 17.90
CA ASP A 67 7.38 -9.44 17.46
C ASP A 67 7.57 -8.36 16.39
N ALA A 68 8.26 -7.28 16.77
CA ALA A 68 8.76 -6.23 15.89
C ALA A 68 9.42 -6.74 14.57
N PRO A 69 10.27 -7.80 14.55
CA PRO A 69 10.86 -8.28 13.30
C PRO A 69 9.83 -8.88 12.33
N ALA A 70 8.77 -9.54 12.83
CA ALA A 70 7.70 -10.09 11.99
C ALA A 70 6.86 -8.99 11.33
N ARG A 71 6.71 -7.82 11.99
CA ARG A 71 6.01 -6.65 11.44
C ARG A 71 6.81 -5.99 10.31
N ALA A 72 8.13 -5.93 10.42
CA ALA A 72 9.02 -5.34 9.41
C ALA A 72 9.17 -6.18 8.13
N SER A 73 8.98 -7.50 8.22
CA SER A 73 9.08 -8.44 7.09
C SER A 73 7.74 -8.66 6.34
N ARG A 74 6.64 -8.09 6.86
CA ARG A 74 5.32 -8.19 6.23
C ARG A 74 5.33 -7.50 4.86
N ARG A 75 4.67 -8.13 3.89
CA ARG A 75 4.54 -7.56 2.54
C ARG A 75 3.42 -6.52 2.56
N LEU A 76 3.77 -5.31 2.13
CA LEU A 76 2.93 -4.14 2.09
C LEU A 76 2.89 -3.63 0.66
N VAL A 77 1.69 -3.41 0.14
CA VAL A 77 1.50 -2.78 -1.16
C VAL A 77 0.73 -1.50 -0.96
N LEU A 78 1.39 -0.39 -1.28
CA LEU A 78 0.81 0.94 -1.19
C LEU A 78 0.36 1.38 -2.58
N TYR A 79 -0.81 1.99 -2.65
CA TYR A 79 -1.27 2.60 -3.88
C TYR A 79 -1.95 3.94 -3.59
N CYS A 80 -1.98 4.79 -4.61
CA CYS A 80 -2.78 6.00 -4.60
C CYS A 80 -3.55 6.09 -5.92
N LEU A 81 -3.99 7.28 -6.34
CA LEU A 81 -4.68 7.42 -7.61
C LEU A 81 -3.81 7.00 -8.81
N THR A 82 -2.58 7.53 -8.92
CA THR A 82 -1.70 7.34 -10.10
C THR A 82 -0.30 6.76 -9.78
N GLY A 83 -0.02 6.39 -8.52
CA GLY A 83 1.27 5.85 -8.06
C GLY A 83 2.26 6.86 -7.46
N GLY A 84 2.05 8.17 -7.61
CA GLY A 84 2.98 9.19 -7.12
C GLY A 84 3.07 9.30 -5.59
N ARG A 85 1.91 9.39 -4.91
CA ARG A 85 1.84 9.48 -3.44
C ARG A 85 2.28 8.17 -2.78
N SER A 86 1.92 7.03 -3.37
CA SER A 86 2.30 5.71 -2.85
C SER A 86 3.79 5.43 -2.96
N ALA A 87 4.47 5.93 -3.99
CA ALA A 87 5.92 5.84 -4.06
C ALA A 87 6.57 6.59 -2.88
N LEU A 88 6.18 7.85 -2.64
CA LEU A 88 6.71 8.60 -1.50
C LEU A 88 6.40 7.95 -0.15
N ALA A 89 5.19 7.39 -0.01
CA ALA A 89 4.79 6.63 1.16
C ALA A 89 5.69 5.38 1.37
N ALA A 90 5.93 4.61 0.31
CA ALA A 90 6.75 3.42 0.35
C ALA A 90 8.20 3.75 0.77
N ALA A 91 8.78 4.82 0.23
CA ALA A 91 10.11 5.28 0.65
C ALA A 91 10.15 5.70 2.12
N SER A 92 9.11 6.36 2.65
CA SER A 92 9.02 6.67 4.07
C SER A 92 9.00 5.41 4.93
N LEU A 93 8.18 4.41 4.57
CA LEU A 93 8.11 3.16 5.33
C LEU A 93 9.43 2.38 5.29
N GLN A 94 10.14 2.36 4.15
CA GLN A 94 11.46 1.76 4.09
C GLN A 94 12.46 2.42 5.06
N ARG A 95 12.40 3.76 5.22
CA ARG A 95 13.22 4.47 6.21
C ARG A 95 12.85 4.15 7.66
N LEU A 96 11.61 3.75 7.91
CA LEU A 96 11.13 3.27 9.21
C LEU A 96 11.51 1.80 9.48
N GLY A 97 12.21 1.13 8.54
CA GLY A 97 12.69 -0.24 8.71
C GLY A 97 11.78 -1.32 8.11
N PHE A 98 10.70 -0.93 7.42
CA PHE A 98 9.88 -1.90 6.69
C PHE A 98 10.62 -2.38 5.42
N THR A 99 10.85 -3.68 5.32
CA THR A 99 11.64 -4.26 4.22
C THR A 99 10.77 -4.81 3.09
N GLY A 100 9.52 -5.19 3.38
CA GLY A 100 8.56 -5.75 2.43
C GLY A 100 7.65 -4.75 1.75
N VAL A 101 8.12 -3.52 1.47
CA VAL A 101 7.25 -2.43 0.99
C VAL A 101 7.32 -2.28 -0.54
N HIS A 102 6.14 -2.25 -1.16
CA HIS A 102 5.93 -2.15 -2.60
C HIS A 102 4.97 -1.01 -2.94
N SER A 103 5.09 -0.43 -4.12
CA SER A 103 4.14 0.56 -4.65
C SER A 103 3.44 0.01 -5.89
N LEU A 104 2.12 0.15 -5.98
CA LEU A 104 1.38 -0.21 -7.19
C LEU A 104 1.65 0.82 -8.30
N ALA A 105 2.25 0.36 -9.40
CA ALA A 105 2.49 1.18 -10.58
C ALA A 105 1.16 1.54 -11.25
N GLY A 106 0.97 2.81 -11.59
CA GLY A 106 -0.27 3.32 -12.18
C GLY A 106 -1.45 3.49 -11.21
N GLY A 107 -1.31 3.03 -9.95
CA GLY A 107 -2.28 3.25 -8.89
C GLY A 107 -3.68 2.68 -9.17
N PHE A 108 -4.68 3.30 -8.52
CA PHE A 108 -6.09 2.95 -8.65
C PHE A 108 -6.63 3.18 -10.05
N ASP A 109 -6.14 4.20 -10.78
CA ASP A 109 -6.64 4.50 -12.12
C ASP A 109 -6.31 3.37 -13.10
N LEU A 110 -5.06 2.88 -13.09
CA LEU A 110 -4.66 1.76 -13.93
C LEU A 110 -5.37 0.45 -13.54
N TRP A 111 -5.60 0.24 -12.24
CA TRP A 111 -6.40 -0.89 -11.74
C TRP A 111 -7.83 -0.85 -12.28
N ARG A 112 -8.48 0.32 -12.21
CA ARG A 112 -9.83 0.54 -12.74
C ARG A 112 -9.88 0.38 -14.26
N ASN A 113 -8.91 0.92 -14.98
CA ASN A 113 -8.82 0.80 -16.44
C ASN A 113 -8.57 -0.65 -16.89
N ALA A 114 -7.91 -1.46 -16.06
CA ALA A 114 -7.77 -2.90 -16.26
C ALA A 114 -9.05 -3.69 -15.93
N ASN A 115 -10.14 -3.00 -15.57
CA ASN A 115 -11.45 -3.57 -15.28
C ASN A 115 -11.41 -4.61 -14.13
N LEU A 116 -10.49 -4.42 -13.20
CA LEU A 116 -10.27 -5.26 -12.03
C LEU A 116 -11.28 -4.97 -10.91
N PRO A 117 -11.50 -5.92 -9.98
CA PRO A 117 -12.50 -5.76 -8.92
C PRO A 117 -12.19 -4.56 -8.02
N VAL A 118 -13.21 -3.78 -7.69
CA VAL A 118 -13.16 -2.64 -6.76
C VAL A 118 -14.23 -2.80 -5.70
N SER A 119 -13.95 -2.33 -4.49
CA SER A 119 -14.88 -2.27 -3.37
C SER A 119 -15.26 -0.81 -3.10
N MET A 120 -16.44 -0.61 -2.53
CA MET A 120 -16.94 0.69 -2.09
C MET A 120 -17.41 0.51 -0.63
N GLU A 121 -17.09 1.47 0.23
CA GLU A 121 -17.47 1.52 1.65
C GLU A 121 -18.15 2.84 1.98
#